data_AF-X0ZW45-F1
#
_entry.id   AF-X0ZW45-F1
#
_cell.length_a   1.000
_cell.length_b   1.000
_cell.length_c   1.000
_cell.angle_alpha   90.00
_cell.angle_beta   90.00
_cell.angle_gamma   90.00
#
_symmetry.space_group_name_H-M   'P 1'
#
loop_
_entity.id
_entity.type
_entity.pdbx_description
1 polymer ?
#
loop_
_entity_poly.entity_id
_entity_poly.type
_entity_poly.pdbx_seq_one_letter_code
_entity_poly.pdbx_strand_id
1 'polypeptide(L)'
;MKIKCNRCGYIGDESEFPKGRDFFQHTFISGCPKKCGNSQSPGDASLRMMPTDGFRPFEYIRSEPKDKTPLGKVLHKADEAS
;
A
#
# COMPACT_ATOMS: atom_id res chain seq x y z
N MET A 1 -1.81 -4.28 -8.77
CA MET A 1 -1.42 -3.25 -7.79
C MET A 1 0.09 -3.29 -7.64
N LYS A 2 0.77 -2.14 -7.57
CA LYS A 2 2.23 -2.13 -7.38
C LYS A 2 2.56 -2.07 -5.90
N ILE A 3 3.63 -2.75 -5.51
CA ILE A 3 4.13 -2.80 -4.13
C ILE A 3 5.56 -2.30 -4.12
N LYS A 4 5.85 -1.41 -3.17
CA LYS A 4 7.18 -0.92 -2.88
C LYS A 4 7.72 -1.60 -1.62
N CYS A 5 8.95 -2.10 -1.73
CA CYS A 5 9.76 -2.49 -0.59
C CYS A 5 10.42 -1.25 0.00
N ASN A 6 10.06 -0.84 1.22
CA ASN A 6 10.59 0.37 1.84
C ASN A 6 12.04 0.23 2.32
N ARG A 7 12.59 -1.00 2.37
CA ARG A 7 13.99 -1.24 2.72
C ARG A 7 14.96 -1.03 1.55
N CYS A 8 14.65 -1.56 0.36
CA CYS A 8 15.55 -1.48 -0.80
C CYS A 8 15.02 -0.64 -1.96
N GLY A 9 13.81 -0.09 -1.84
CA GLY A 9 13.18 0.74 -2.88
C GLY A 9 12.65 -0.04 -4.09
N TYR A 10 12.75 -1.38 -4.12
CA TYR A 10 12.23 -2.18 -5.22
C TYR A 10 10.71 -2.03 -5.35
N ILE A 11 10.25 -1.72 -6.57
CA ILE A 11 8.84 -1.61 -6.94
C ILE A 11 8.54 -2.72 -7.95
N GLY A 12 7.54 -3.55 -7.64
CA GLY A 12 7.08 -4.63 -8.51
C GLY A 12 5.57 -4.82 -8.42
N ASP A 13 5.05 -5.75 -9.21
CA ASP A 13 3.67 -6.18 -9.13
C ASP A 13 3.44 -7.03 -7.89
N GLU A 14 2.26 -6.91 -7.28
CA GLU A 14 1.89 -7.68 -6.08
C GLU A 14 2.09 -9.21 -6.23
N SER A 15 1.93 -9.75 -7.45
CA SER A 15 2.15 -11.16 -7.76
C SER A 15 3.61 -11.59 -7.64
N GLU A 16 4.57 -10.66 -7.74
CA GLU A 16 5.99 -10.93 -7.58
C GLU A 16 6.42 -11.05 -6.11
N PHE A 17 5.61 -10.54 -5.19
CA PHE A 17 5.94 -10.53 -3.78
C PHE A 17 5.44 -11.80 -3.08
N PRO A 18 6.28 -12.48 -2.28
CA PRO A 18 5.87 -13.66 -1.53
C PRO A 18 4.80 -13.28 -0.49
N LYS A 19 3.70 -14.04 -0.50
CA LYS A 19 2.54 -13.81 0.37
C LYS A 19 2.53 -14.79 1.54
N GLY A 20 2.11 -14.32 2.70
CA GLY A 20 1.90 -15.11 3.91
C GLY A 20 0.47 -14.97 4.42
N ARG A 21 0.13 -15.74 5.47
CA ARG A 21 -1.11 -15.60 6.24
C ARG A 21 -0.78 -15.17 7.66
N ASP A 22 -1.49 -14.16 8.13
CA ASP A 22 -1.36 -13.66 9.49
C ASP A 22 -2.19 -14.51 10.48
N PHE A 23 -2.21 -14.14 11.76
CA PHE A 23 -2.95 -14.87 12.80
C PHE A 23 -4.48 -14.83 12.61
N PHE A 24 -4.98 -13.84 11.89
CA PHE A 24 -6.39 -13.65 11.56
C PHE A 24 -6.74 -14.21 10.16
N GLN A 25 -5.82 -14.97 9.55
CA GLN A 25 -5.94 -15.57 8.22
C GLN A 25 -6.02 -14.56 7.06
N HIS A 26 -5.62 -13.31 7.29
CA HIS A 26 -5.48 -12.31 6.25
C HIS A 26 -4.19 -12.51 5.46
N THR A 27 -4.29 -12.25 4.16
CA THR A 27 -3.13 -12.33 3.26
C THR A 27 -2.28 -11.08 3.40
N PHE A 28 -0.97 -11.24 3.59
CA PHE A 28 -0.03 -10.13 3.69
C PHE A 28 1.25 -10.40 2.91
N ILE A 29 2.05 -9.36 2.69
CA ILE A 29 3.36 -9.49 2.02
C ILE A 29 4.41 -9.93 3.03
N SER A 30 4.90 -11.16 2.87
CA SER A 30 5.84 -11.79 3.80
C SER A 30 7.30 -11.37 3.59
N GLY A 31 7.66 -10.93 2.38
CA GLY A 31 9.06 -10.67 2.04
C GLY A 31 9.26 -9.88 0.75
N CYS A 32 10.48 -9.38 0.55
CA CYS A 32 10.89 -8.76 -0.70
C CYS A 32 11.50 -9.80 -1.66
N PRO A 33 11.06 -9.85 -2.93
CA PRO A 33 11.58 -10.82 -3.91
C PRO A 33 13.07 -10.60 -4.24
N LYS A 34 13.58 -9.37 -4.05
CA LYS A 34 15.00 -9.04 -4.23
C LYS A 34 15.90 -9.52 -3.09
N LYS A 35 15.38 -10.29 -2.12
CA LYS A 35 16.13 -10.87 -1.00
C LYS A 35 16.98 -9.86 -0.21
N CYS A 36 16.51 -8.61 -0.11
CA CYS A 36 17.20 -7.54 0.64
C CYS A 36 17.08 -7.67 2.17
N GLY A 37 16.66 -8.83 2.67
CA GLY A 37 16.36 -9.06 4.09
C GLY A 37 15.10 -8.37 4.62
N ASN A 38 14.32 -7.68 3.77
CA ASN A 38 13.04 -7.13 4.20
C ASN A 38 11.99 -8.24 4.24
N SER A 39 11.56 -8.60 5.44
CA SER A 39 10.52 -9.58 5.70
C SER A 39 9.54 -9.05 6.74
N GLN A 40 8.33 -9.59 6.72
CA GLN A 40 7.33 -9.30 7.73
C GLN A 40 6.88 -10.62 8.37
N SER A 41 6.79 -10.64 9.70
CA SER A 41 6.26 -11.78 10.44
C SER A 41 4.72 -11.73 10.50
N PRO A 42 4.03 -12.87 10.67
CA PRO A 42 2.58 -12.90 10.88
C PRO A 42 2.09 -11.99 12.00
N GLY A 43 2.83 -11.90 13.12
CA GLY A 43 2.49 -11.01 14.24
C GLY A 43 2.52 -9.53 13.86
N ASP A 44 3.59 -9.09 13.19
CA ASP A 44 3.72 -7.71 12.71
C ASP A 44 2.64 -7.37 11.66
N ALA A 45 2.23 -8.34 10.85
CA ALA A 45 1.16 -8.18 9.88
C ALA A 45 -0.20 -8.00 10.57
N SER A 46 -0.48 -8.79 11.60
CA SER A 46 -1.69 -8.68 12.42
C SER A 46 -1.75 -7.38 13.23
N LEU A 47 -0.61 -6.90 13.74
CA LEU A 47 -0.53 -5.64 14.49
C LEU A 47 -0.71 -4.39 13.62
N ARG A 48 -0.47 -4.45 12.30
CA ARG A 48 -0.73 -3.34 11.37
C ARG A 48 -2.20 -2.93 11.26
N MET A 49 -3.13 -3.78 11.73
CA MET A 49 -4.55 -3.40 11.83
C MET A 49 -4.81 -2.41 12.99
N MET A 50 -3.85 -2.26 13.90
CA MET A 50 -3.91 -1.28 14.97
C MET A 50 -3.16 -0.01 14.54
N PRO A 51 -3.74 1.19 14.77
CA PRO A 51 -3.24 2.47 14.25
C PRO A 51 -2.07 2.98 15.10
N THR A 52 -0.97 2.24 15.15
CA THR A 52 0.26 2.65 15.80
C THR A 52 1.31 2.92 14.72
N ASP A 53 2.09 4.00 14.86
CA ASP A 53 3.14 4.52 13.96
C ASP A 53 4.31 3.53 13.69
N GLY A 54 4.00 2.28 13.33
CA GLY A 54 4.96 1.25 13.00
C GLY A 54 5.47 1.41 11.58
N PHE A 55 6.79 1.31 11.42
CA PHE A 55 7.46 1.23 10.13
C PHE A 55 6.78 0.16 9.25
N ARG A 56 6.32 0.58 8.07
CA ARG A 56 5.68 -0.32 7.12
C ARG A 56 6.74 -0.91 6.18
N PRO A 57 7.14 -2.21 6.29
CA PRO A 57 8.12 -2.82 5.38
C PRO A 57 7.71 -2.79 3.90
N PHE A 58 6.40 -2.87 3.64
CA PHE A 58 5.82 -2.82 2.29
C PHE A 58 4.73 -1.77 2.22
N GLU A 59 4.71 -1.04 1.11
CA GLU A 59 3.72 0.00 0.79
C GLU A 59 3.05 -0.32 -0.54
N TYR A 60 1.72 -0.27 -0.56
CA TYR A 60 0.96 -0.39 -1.79
C TYR A 60 0.97 0.95 -2.51
N ILE A 61 1.62 0.99 -3.67
CA ILE A 61 1.53 2.13 -4.56
C ILE A 61 0.18 1.98 -5.27
N ARG A 62 -0.80 2.75 -4.79
CA ARG A 62 -1.95 3.09 -5.61
C ARG A 62 -1.38 3.88 -6.77
N SER A 63 -1.34 3.28 -7.96
CA SER A 63 -1.26 4.07 -9.19
C SER A 63 -2.31 5.16 -9.04
N GLU A 64 -1.92 6.43 -9.14
CA GLU A 64 -2.89 7.53 -9.13
C GLU A 64 -4.09 7.12 -9.99
N PRO A 65 -5.34 7.34 -9.54
CA PRO A 65 -6.46 7.14 -10.42
C PRO A 65 -6.20 7.98 -11.67
N LYS A 66 -5.91 7.32 -12.78
CA LYS A 66 -5.95 7.91 -14.12
C LYS A 66 -7.42 8.15 -14.46
N ASP A 67 -8.08 8.99 -13.68
CA ASP A 67 -9.40 9.51 -13.98
C ASP A 67 -9.52 10.83 -13.24
N LYS A 68 -9.26 11.91 -13.99
CA LYS A 68 -9.78 13.23 -13.66
C LYS A 68 -11.31 13.11 -13.68
N THR A 69 -11.90 12.66 -12.58
CA THR A 69 -13.35 12.69 -12.40
C THR A 69 -13.82 14.15 -12.52
N PRO A 70 -14.87 14.45 -13.30
CA PRO A 70 -15.36 15.81 -13.57
C PRO A 70 -16.02 16.50 -12.36
N LEU A 71 -15.81 16.02 -11.13
CA LEU A 71 -16.28 16.68 -9.90
C LEU A 71 -15.57 18.02 -9.63
N GLY A 72 -14.37 18.24 -10.18
CA GLY A 72 -13.67 19.52 -10.08
C GLY A 72 -14.32 20.67 -10.87
N LYS A 73 -15.26 20.40 -11.79
CA LYS A 73 -15.94 21.45 -12.57
C LYS A 73 -17.19 22.03 -11.91
N VAL A 74 -17.72 21.41 -10.86
CA VAL A 74 -18.96 21.89 -10.21
C VAL A 74 -18.66 22.86 -9.06
N LEU A 75 -17.54 22.66 -8.34
CA LEU A 75 -17.13 23.55 -7.24
C LEU A 75 -16.78 24.97 -7.71
N HIS A 76 -16.23 25.15 -8.92
CA HIS A 76 -15.93 26.49 -9.44
C HIS A 76 -17.15 27.27 -9.91
N LYS A 77 -18.31 26.63 -10.12
CA LYS A 77 -19.52 27.34 -10.57
C LYS A 77 -20.33 27.96 -9.43
N ALA A 78 -20.06 27.58 -8.19
CA ALA A 78 -20.74 28.14 -7.01
C ALA A 78 -20.06 29.41 -6.48
N ASP A 79 -18.79 29.65 -6.83
CA ASP A 79 -18.01 30.81 -6.35
C ASP A 79 -18.22 32.08 -7.20
N GLU A 80 -18.84 31.95 -8.38
CA GLU A 80 -19.13 33.08 -9.29
C GLU A 80 -20.59 33.59 -9.18
N ALA A 81 -21.34 33.12 -8.18
CA ALA A 81 -22.73 33.53 -7.94
C ALA A 81 -22.96 34.20 -6.57
N SER A 82 -21.90 34.69 -5.92
CA SER A 82 -21.99 35.46 -4.67
C SER A 82 -21.50 36.88 -4.80
#